data_AF-A0A7Y9MIN2-F1
#
_entry.id   AF-A0A7Y9MIN2-F1
#
_cell.length_a   1.000
_cell.length_b   1.000
_cell.length_c   1.000
_cell.angle_alpha   90.00
_cell.angle_beta   90.00
_cell.angle_gamma   90.00
#
_symmetry.space_group_name_H-M   'P 1'
#
loop_
_entity.id
_entity.type
_entity.pdbx_description
1 polymer ?
#
loop_
_entity_poly.entity_id
_entity_poly.type
_entity_poly.pdbx_seq_one_letter_code
_entity_poly.pdbx_strand_id
1 'polypeptide(L)'
;MTTLASPAASRWRRTLALVVAGVLAASGAVIAIASPTPARAATAGDKPKVVVVATGGTIAGRADGRDTYTDYRAGTYPMVDLLGVIQPEVSAFADVEVVQFGNSGSGGYTIPQYRELSLTVQSALADADAVVVTTGTDTMEEFAYWLDLTVQNKKPVVITGAMRPWAAGATASESMVLGADGPANLLQAIRLAASQATFCFGTVLMLNDEIHAARDVTKGNSTRNDTFVTRMSGVLGWIDGSSVIVNRAPARVLDCASEEWFTPFDLETVAAEDLPRVEIFYNYQQAGGEAISAFAAAGVKGIVTAGTGAGGIASAAGQARTAAVNNQGVWFVSTTRTGSGTVDSGSGNIIPGGDLLPQKARLLLLLSRTFTEDVSVAREWFATLGAPSFDSSALAASVAPTPGGAEPEPTEEPSPEPTAEPTGEPTGEPSEEPSGEPTAEPTPDATETPAAGAVAGAGGGDGLASTGLAGIGGLSLAALLLIAVGAITYLRRRRRVAEHMLTH
;
A
#
# COMPACT_ATOMS: atom_id res chain seq x y z
N MET A 1 49.38 4.80 58.82
CA MET A 1 50.41 5.71 58.24
C MET A 1 50.00 5.94 56.80
N THR A 2 49.13 6.94 56.60
CA THR A 2 49.38 8.25 55.96
C THR A 2 48.97 8.21 54.47
N THR A 3 47.77 8.67 54.06
CA THR A 3 47.37 10.08 53.77
C THR A 3 48.15 10.67 52.59
N LEU A 4 47.67 11.40 51.57
CA LEU A 4 46.48 12.21 51.20
C LEU A 4 46.63 12.44 49.65
N ALA A 5 45.59 12.43 48.81
CA ALA A 5 44.68 13.55 48.45
C ALA A 5 45.32 14.87 47.95
N SER A 6 45.07 15.20 46.66
CA SER A 6 44.84 16.54 46.02
C SER A 6 45.92 17.65 46.16
N PRO A 7 45.93 18.77 45.37
CA PRO A 7 44.81 19.66 44.99
C PRO A 7 44.72 19.93 43.46
N ALA A 8 43.58 20.24 42.82
CA ALA A 8 42.57 21.29 43.04
C ALA A 8 43.02 22.74 42.76
N ALA A 9 42.67 23.21 41.56
CA ALA A 9 41.87 24.41 41.27
C ALA A 9 42.34 25.84 41.63
N SER A 10 41.77 26.77 40.84
CA SER A 10 41.35 28.15 41.20
C SER A 10 42.36 29.27 40.82
N ARG A 11 42.01 30.53 40.51
CA ARG A 11 40.76 31.33 40.42
C ARG A 11 41.18 32.78 40.13
N TRP A 12 40.45 33.53 39.31
CA TRP A 12 40.18 34.98 39.43
C TRP A 12 38.77 35.16 38.81
N ARG A 13 37.62 35.37 39.51
CA ARG A 13 37.11 36.43 40.44
C ARG A 13 37.26 37.84 39.82
N ARG A 14 36.21 38.66 39.64
CA ARG A 14 35.22 39.22 40.62
C ARG A 14 33.89 39.60 39.90
N THR A 15 32.65 39.34 40.37
CA THR A 15 31.83 39.86 41.51
C THR A 15 31.37 41.32 41.35
N LEU A 16 30.07 41.64 41.21
CA LEU A 16 29.06 42.04 42.25
C LEU A 16 27.68 42.15 41.52
N ALA A 17 26.51 41.56 41.87
CA ALA A 17 25.69 41.36 43.08
C ALA A 17 24.63 42.47 43.34
N LEU A 18 23.35 42.03 43.45
CA LEU A 18 22.16 42.55 44.18
C LEU A 18 20.88 42.51 43.32
N VAL A 19 19.64 42.26 43.79
CA VAL A 19 19.01 41.31 44.73
C VAL A 19 17.49 41.62 44.67
N VAL A 20 16.68 40.58 44.44
CA VAL A 20 15.31 40.29 44.97
C VAL A 20 14.05 41.03 44.49
N ALA A 21 12.99 40.20 44.38
CA ALA A 21 11.53 40.42 44.30
C ALA A 21 11.01 40.82 42.91
N GLY A 22 10.17 40.07 42.22
CA GLY A 22 9.05 39.23 42.66
C GLY A 22 7.75 39.96 42.29
N VAL A 23 7.02 39.47 41.29
CA VAL A 23 5.56 39.57 41.07
C VAL A 23 5.23 39.02 39.69
N LEU A 24 4.15 38.24 39.62
CA LEU A 24 3.56 37.63 38.45
C LEU A 24 3.28 38.63 37.31
N ALA A 25 3.69 38.26 36.10
CA ALA A 25 3.03 38.67 34.88
C ALA A 25 3.01 37.46 33.94
N ALA A 26 1.86 36.78 33.91
CA ALA A 26 1.51 35.82 32.88
C ALA A 26 1.64 36.52 31.52
N SER A 27 2.70 36.22 30.79
CA SER A 27 2.88 36.66 29.41
C SER A 27 2.36 35.52 28.55
N GLY A 28 1.19 35.74 27.93
CA GLY A 28 0.58 34.80 27.01
C GLY A 28 1.60 34.41 25.94
N ALA A 29 1.99 33.14 25.94
CA ALA A 29 2.65 32.54 24.80
C ALA A 29 1.62 32.54 23.67
N VAL A 30 1.71 33.53 22.79
CA VAL A 30 1.07 33.49 21.48
C VAL A 30 1.68 32.29 20.78
N ILE A 31 0.96 31.18 20.76
CA ILE A 31 1.21 30.08 19.84
C ILE A 31 1.01 30.68 18.46
N ALA A 32 2.13 31.08 17.82
CA ALA A 32 2.13 31.38 16.41
C ALA A 32 1.86 30.04 15.72
N ILE A 33 0.59 29.81 15.39
CA ILE A 33 0.17 28.76 14.47
C ILE A 33 0.89 29.11 13.17
N ALA A 34 2.01 28.42 12.90
CA ALA A 34 2.69 28.53 11.62
C ALA A 34 1.66 28.08 10.59
N SER A 35 1.06 29.05 9.90
CA SER A 35 0.23 28.75 8.75
C SER A 35 1.10 27.93 7.80
N PRO A 36 0.59 26.81 7.25
CA PRO A 36 1.36 26.07 6.26
C PRO A 36 1.79 27.08 5.20
N THR A 37 3.10 27.20 5.02
CA THR A 37 3.63 28.02 3.93
C THR A 37 3.01 27.40 2.68
N PRO A 38 2.18 28.14 1.91
CA PRO A 38 1.58 27.57 0.73
C PRO A 38 2.73 27.04 -0.12
N ALA A 39 2.64 25.76 -0.52
CA ALA A 39 3.42 25.25 -1.63
C ALA A 39 3.43 26.33 -2.69
N ARG A 40 4.61 26.70 -3.20
CA ARG A 40 4.80 27.74 -4.21
C ARG A 40 3.64 27.60 -5.20
N ALA A 41 2.71 28.57 -5.14
CA ALA A 41 1.60 28.61 -6.07
C ALA A 41 2.26 28.58 -7.44
N ALA A 42 1.96 27.54 -8.23
CA ALA A 42 2.37 27.47 -9.62
C ALA A 42 2.06 28.84 -10.21
N THR A 43 3.08 29.51 -10.72
CA THR A 43 2.90 30.79 -11.40
C THR A 43 1.85 30.58 -12.47
N ALA A 44 0.68 31.17 -12.27
CA ALA A 44 -0.45 31.02 -13.19
C ALA A 44 0.01 31.46 -14.59
N GLY A 45 0.29 30.49 -15.45
CA GLY A 45 0.89 30.70 -16.78
C GLY A 45 1.49 29.44 -17.39
N ASP A 46 2.18 28.61 -16.59
CA ASP A 46 2.91 27.43 -17.09
C ASP A 46 2.24 26.13 -16.64
N LYS A 47 2.18 25.12 -17.52
CA LYS A 47 1.62 23.81 -17.20
C LYS A 47 2.62 23.03 -16.33
N PRO A 48 2.14 22.11 -15.45
CA PRO A 48 3.04 21.26 -14.68
C PRO A 48 3.98 20.47 -15.60
N LYS A 49 5.28 20.48 -15.29
CA LYS A 49 6.29 19.69 -16.00
C LYS A 49 6.27 18.26 -15.46
N VAL A 50 5.94 17.30 -16.32
CA VAL A 50 5.92 15.87 -15.99
C VAL A 50 6.98 15.14 -16.80
N VAL A 51 7.88 14.41 -16.12
CA VAL A 51 8.86 13.55 -16.80
C VAL A 51 8.38 12.09 -16.76
N VAL A 52 8.24 11.48 -17.94
CA VAL A 52 7.94 10.05 -18.09
C VAL A 52 9.26 9.27 -18.18
N VAL A 53 9.60 8.53 -17.13
CA VAL A 53 10.76 7.63 -17.08
C VAL A 53 10.33 6.24 -17.54
N ALA A 54 10.76 5.83 -18.74
CA ALA A 54 10.30 4.61 -19.37
C ALA A 54 11.27 3.43 -19.20
N THR A 55 10.76 2.32 -18.67
CA THR A 55 11.52 1.05 -18.50
C THR A 55 11.10 -0.04 -19.51
N GLY A 56 10.01 0.16 -20.24
CA GLY A 56 9.52 -0.78 -21.25
C GLY A 56 8.24 -1.47 -20.81
N GLY A 57 8.25 -2.80 -20.74
CA GLY A 57 7.06 -3.60 -20.44
C GLY A 57 6.07 -3.68 -21.61
N THR A 58 4.87 -4.19 -21.31
CA THR A 58 3.76 -4.37 -22.26
C THR A 58 3.23 -3.05 -22.79
N ILE A 59 3.30 -1.97 -22.00
CA ILE A 59 2.94 -0.61 -22.43
C ILE A 59 3.88 -0.08 -23.53
N ALA A 60 5.09 -0.63 -23.64
CA ALA A 60 6.02 -0.43 -24.75
C ALA A 60 6.04 -1.65 -25.71
N GLY A 61 5.08 -2.57 -25.58
CA GLY A 61 5.08 -3.86 -26.26
C GLY A 61 4.58 -3.78 -27.70
N ARG A 62 5.02 -4.75 -28.51
CA ARG A 62 4.58 -4.97 -29.89
C ARG A 62 3.91 -6.33 -30.00
N ALA A 63 2.62 -6.34 -30.35
CA ALA A 63 1.90 -7.55 -30.69
C ALA A 63 2.14 -7.98 -32.14
N ASP A 64 1.91 -9.26 -32.44
CA ASP A 64 2.00 -9.80 -33.80
C ASP A 64 0.80 -9.38 -34.68
N GLY A 65 -0.37 -9.17 -34.05
CA GLY A 65 -1.62 -8.78 -34.70
C GLY A 65 -2.52 -7.95 -33.79
N ARG A 66 -3.56 -7.32 -34.35
CA ARG A 66 -4.46 -6.40 -33.62
C ARG A 66 -5.44 -7.11 -32.68
N ASP A 67 -5.68 -8.40 -32.92
CA ASP A 67 -6.60 -9.26 -32.22
C ASP A 67 -5.89 -10.21 -31.23
N THR A 68 -4.55 -10.18 -31.18
CA THR A 68 -3.75 -10.89 -30.18
C THR A 68 -3.13 -9.92 -29.17
N TYR A 69 -3.16 -10.31 -27.91
CA TYR A 69 -2.51 -9.60 -26.80
C TYR A 69 -1.72 -10.55 -25.89
N THR A 70 -1.74 -11.85 -26.17
CA THR A 70 -0.95 -12.88 -25.47
C THR A 70 0.37 -13.15 -26.17
N ASP A 71 0.41 -12.99 -27.50
CA ASP A 71 1.61 -13.17 -28.31
C ASP A 71 2.17 -11.79 -28.68
N TYR A 72 3.13 -11.34 -27.88
CA TYR A 72 3.77 -10.04 -28.07
C TYR A 72 5.18 -10.03 -27.47
N ARG A 73 5.95 -9.02 -27.85
CA ARG A 73 7.24 -8.72 -27.25
C ARG A 73 7.18 -7.45 -26.43
N ALA A 74 7.35 -7.57 -25.12
CA ALA A 74 7.48 -6.43 -24.22
C ALA A 74 8.72 -5.58 -24.56
N GLY A 75 8.65 -4.27 -24.30
CA GLY A 75 9.80 -3.37 -24.45
C GLY A 75 10.34 -3.28 -25.88
N THR A 76 9.47 -2.96 -26.85
CA THR A 76 9.84 -2.87 -28.27
C THR A 76 9.77 -1.43 -28.77
N TYR A 77 8.64 -0.75 -28.57
CA TYR A 77 8.46 0.64 -29.00
C TYR A 77 9.04 1.63 -27.97
N PRO A 78 9.69 2.71 -28.40
CA PRO A 78 10.08 3.78 -27.49
C PRO A 78 8.85 4.48 -26.94
N MET A 79 8.93 4.99 -25.71
CA MET A 79 7.77 5.59 -25.03
C MET A 79 7.28 6.88 -25.70
N VAL A 80 8.17 7.58 -26.42
CA VAL A 80 7.79 8.76 -27.22
C VAL A 80 6.74 8.43 -28.28
N ASP A 81 6.70 7.20 -28.80
CA ASP A 81 5.69 6.78 -29.78
C ASP A 81 4.30 6.72 -29.15
N LEU A 82 4.18 6.12 -27.95
CA LEU A 82 2.92 6.08 -27.22
C LEU A 82 2.51 7.47 -26.71
N LEU A 83 3.47 8.30 -26.29
CA LEU A 83 3.19 9.70 -25.96
C LEU A 83 2.59 10.43 -27.16
N GLY A 84 3.07 10.16 -28.39
CA GLY A 84 2.51 10.72 -29.61
C GLY A 84 1.05 10.30 -29.88
N VAL A 85 0.61 9.14 -29.40
CA VAL A 85 -0.79 8.66 -29.55
C VAL A 85 -1.77 9.48 -28.72
N ILE A 86 -1.35 9.99 -27.56
CA ILE A 86 -2.19 10.75 -26.63
C ILE A 86 -2.08 12.27 -26.83
N GLN A 87 -1.53 12.70 -27.97
CA GLN A 87 -1.44 14.09 -28.38
C GLN A 87 -2.57 14.44 -29.35
N PRO A 88 -3.15 15.67 -29.26
CA PRO A 88 -2.72 16.81 -28.43
C PRO A 88 -3.31 16.84 -27.00
N GLU A 89 -4.07 15.82 -26.59
CA GLU A 89 -4.87 15.82 -25.36
C GLU A 89 -4.03 16.04 -24.10
N VAL A 90 -2.87 15.37 -24.01
CA VAL A 90 -1.98 15.52 -22.84
C VAL A 90 -1.38 16.93 -22.75
N SER A 91 -1.08 17.56 -23.90
CA SER A 91 -0.58 18.93 -23.96
C SER A 91 -1.59 19.95 -23.48
N ALA A 92 -2.87 19.61 -23.29
CA ALA A 92 -3.85 20.53 -22.74
C ALA A 92 -3.62 20.81 -21.24
N PHE A 93 -2.95 19.92 -20.51
CA PHE A 93 -2.85 20.02 -19.04
C PHE A 93 -1.46 19.73 -18.45
N ALA A 94 -0.49 19.24 -19.22
CA ALA A 94 0.87 19.01 -18.75
C ALA A 94 1.91 19.25 -19.85
N ASP A 95 3.10 19.71 -19.47
CA ASP A 95 4.27 19.74 -20.35
C ASP A 95 5.09 18.47 -20.08
N VAL A 96 5.14 17.57 -21.07
CA VAL A 96 5.65 16.20 -20.89
C VAL A 96 6.97 15.98 -21.59
N GLU A 97 7.96 15.48 -20.84
CA GLU A 97 9.25 15.01 -21.36
C GLU A 97 9.39 13.50 -21.15
N VAL A 98 10.13 12.80 -22.02
CA VAL A 98 10.37 11.36 -21.90
C VAL A 98 11.85 11.10 -21.67
N VAL A 99 12.16 10.33 -20.63
CA VAL A 99 13.47 9.74 -20.38
C VAL A 99 13.36 8.24 -20.62
N GLN A 100 14.00 7.73 -21.67
CA GLN A 100 14.03 6.29 -21.95
C GLN A 100 15.12 5.61 -21.11
N PHE A 101 14.77 5.18 -19.89
CA PHE A 101 15.70 4.49 -18.97
C PHE A 101 16.09 3.09 -19.47
N GLY A 102 15.12 2.35 -19.99
CA GLY A 102 15.36 1.07 -20.63
C GLY A 102 14.14 0.61 -21.43
N ASN A 103 14.23 -0.58 -22.02
CA ASN A 103 13.15 -1.10 -22.85
C ASN A 103 13.09 -2.63 -22.72
N SER A 104 12.74 -3.11 -21.53
CA SER A 104 12.74 -4.54 -21.21
C SER A 104 11.44 -4.96 -20.52
N GLY A 105 11.17 -6.28 -20.49
CA GLY A 105 10.15 -6.82 -19.60
C GLY A 105 10.52 -6.57 -18.14
N SER A 106 9.54 -6.36 -17.26
CA SER A 106 9.80 -5.93 -15.89
C SER A 106 10.56 -6.94 -15.03
N GLY A 107 10.47 -8.24 -15.34
CA GLY A 107 11.31 -9.28 -14.73
C GLY A 107 12.78 -9.28 -15.17
N GLY A 108 13.17 -8.45 -16.16
CA GLY A 108 14.54 -8.36 -16.64
C GLY A 108 15.43 -7.38 -15.88
N TYR A 109 14.88 -6.64 -14.91
CA TYR A 109 15.59 -5.62 -14.14
C TYR A 109 16.25 -6.18 -12.89
N THR A 110 17.52 -5.82 -12.71
CA THR A 110 18.34 -6.23 -11.56
C THR A 110 18.24 -5.21 -10.42
N ILE A 111 18.61 -5.60 -9.19
CA ILE A 111 18.66 -4.69 -8.02
C ILE A 111 19.61 -3.49 -8.25
N PRO A 112 20.81 -3.65 -8.85
CA PRO A 112 21.59 -2.51 -9.32
C PRO A 112 20.83 -1.55 -10.24
N GLN A 113 20.03 -2.06 -11.17
CA GLN A 113 19.23 -1.21 -12.05
C GLN A 113 18.05 -0.55 -11.32
N TYR A 114 17.49 -1.18 -10.29
CA TYR A 114 16.53 -0.53 -9.40
C TYR A 114 17.15 0.68 -8.69
N ARG A 115 18.42 0.57 -8.25
CA ARG A 115 19.16 1.71 -7.71
C ARG A 115 19.31 2.83 -8.74
N GLU A 116 19.78 2.51 -9.94
CA GLU A 116 19.92 3.52 -11.01
C GLU A 116 18.58 4.16 -11.39
N LEU A 117 17.48 3.41 -11.31
CA LEU A 117 16.15 3.95 -11.53
C LEU A 117 15.76 4.98 -10.46
N SER A 118 16.00 4.68 -9.17
CA SER A 118 15.76 5.65 -8.09
C SER A 118 16.55 6.94 -8.33
N LEU A 119 17.84 6.83 -8.68
CA LEU A 119 18.67 8.01 -8.97
C LEU A 119 18.17 8.80 -10.20
N THR A 120 17.72 8.10 -11.24
CA THR A 120 17.13 8.72 -12.43
C THR A 120 15.85 9.49 -12.08
N VAL A 121 14.97 8.89 -11.26
CA VAL A 121 13.74 9.55 -10.79
C VAL A 121 14.08 10.78 -9.94
N GLN A 122 15.03 10.68 -9.02
CA GLN A 122 15.48 11.82 -8.21
C GLN A 122 16.03 12.96 -9.07
N SER A 123 16.89 12.62 -10.04
CA SER A 123 17.43 13.60 -10.98
C SER A 123 16.33 14.28 -11.79
N ALA A 124 15.31 13.54 -12.24
CA ALA A 124 14.19 14.12 -12.97
C ALA A 124 13.35 15.07 -12.09
N LEU A 125 13.14 14.72 -10.82
CA LEU A 125 12.38 15.51 -9.85
C LEU A 125 13.10 16.80 -9.40
N ALA A 126 14.39 16.97 -9.72
CA ALA A 126 15.10 18.23 -9.48
C ALA A 126 14.43 19.39 -10.25
N ASP A 127 14.10 19.15 -11.52
CA ASP A 127 13.56 20.17 -12.43
C ASP A 127 12.08 19.96 -12.79
N ALA A 128 11.54 18.75 -12.65
CA ALA A 128 10.14 18.44 -12.93
C ALA A 128 9.23 18.64 -11.71
N ASP A 129 7.93 18.88 -11.94
CA ASP A 129 6.92 18.95 -10.88
C ASP A 129 6.47 17.54 -10.43
N ALA A 130 6.58 16.55 -11.31
CA ALA A 130 6.26 15.15 -11.02
C ALA A 130 6.94 14.19 -12.00
N VAL A 131 7.00 12.92 -11.62
CA VAL A 131 7.49 11.83 -12.47
C VAL A 131 6.42 10.76 -12.65
N VAL A 132 6.29 10.27 -13.89
CA VAL A 132 5.58 9.04 -14.22
C VAL A 132 6.60 7.98 -14.60
N VAL A 133 6.54 6.80 -14.01
CA VAL A 133 7.40 5.66 -14.38
C VAL A 133 6.55 4.60 -15.08
N THR A 134 6.87 4.29 -16.33
CA THR A 134 6.18 3.23 -17.07
C THR A 134 6.96 1.93 -17.00
N THR A 135 6.31 0.83 -16.63
CA THR A 135 6.96 -0.49 -16.52
C THR A 135 6.02 -1.64 -16.93
N GLY A 136 6.56 -2.86 -16.99
CA GLY A 136 5.77 -4.08 -17.22
C GLY A 136 5.02 -4.51 -15.95
N THR A 137 3.80 -5.04 -16.12
CA THR A 137 2.89 -5.31 -14.99
C THR A 137 3.35 -6.45 -14.07
N ASP A 138 4.17 -7.38 -14.54
CA ASP A 138 4.54 -8.58 -13.77
C ASP A 138 5.22 -8.29 -12.42
N THR A 139 6.17 -7.37 -12.38
CA THR A 139 6.86 -6.94 -11.15
C THR A 139 6.61 -5.47 -10.83
N MET A 140 5.56 -4.85 -11.39
CA MET A 140 5.26 -3.42 -11.20
C MET A 140 5.05 -3.03 -9.73
N GLU A 141 4.45 -3.93 -8.94
CA GLU A 141 4.29 -3.76 -7.49
C GLU A 141 5.63 -3.69 -6.73
N GLU A 142 6.68 -4.33 -7.26
CA GLU A 142 8.05 -4.27 -6.73
C GLU A 142 8.73 -2.96 -7.12
N PHE A 143 8.54 -2.48 -8.37
CA PHE A 143 8.99 -1.13 -8.77
C PHE A 143 8.36 -0.04 -7.93
N ALA A 144 7.04 -0.10 -7.75
CA ALA A 144 6.32 0.89 -6.97
C ALA A 144 6.82 0.91 -5.52
N TYR A 145 6.95 -0.26 -4.88
CA TYR A 145 7.40 -0.33 -3.49
C TYR A 145 8.88 0.04 -3.33
N TRP A 146 9.74 -0.32 -4.28
CA TRP A 146 11.15 0.11 -4.27
C TRP A 146 11.26 1.63 -4.31
N LEU A 147 10.57 2.29 -5.23
CA LEU A 147 10.61 3.75 -5.36
C LEU A 147 9.97 4.45 -4.15
N ASP A 148 8.88 3.89 -3.61
CA ASP A 148 8.25 4.39 -2.37
C ASP A 148 9.22 4.40 -1.19
N LEU A 149 10.12 3.41 -1.15
CA LEU A 149 11.12 3.29 -0.10
C LEU A 149 12.39 4.08 -0.37
N THR A 150 12.72 4.48 -1.61
CA THR A 150 14.08 4.95 -1.94
C THR A 150 14.15 6.33 -2.56
N VAL A 151 13.04 6.87 -3.07
CA VAL A 151 13.02 8.24 -3.63
C VAL A 151 12.95 9.25 -2.48
N GLN A 152 13.97 10.10 -2.36
CA GLN A 152 14.08 11.14 -1.32
C GLN A 152 13.44 12.46 -1.78
N ASN A 153 12.21 12.40 -2.33
CA ASN A 153 11.50 13.59 -2.81
C ASN A 153 9.97 13.46 -2.64
N LYS A 154 9.34 14.52 -2.11
CA LYS A 154 7.91 14.58 -1.76
C LYS A 154 6.98 14.81 -2.96
N LYS A 155 7.52 15.21 -4.12
CA LYS A 155 6.75 15.42 -5.35
C LYS A 155 6.12 14.11 -5.84
N PRO A 156 5.01 14.15 -6.59
CA PRO A 156 4.35 12.94 -7.07
C PRO A 156 5.25 12.04 -7.92
N VAL A 157 5.24 10.75 -7.57
CA VAL A 157 5.80 9.66 -8.38
C VAL A 157 4.69 8.66 -8.67
N VAL A 158 4.32 8.52 -9.94
CA VAL A 158 3.22 7.65 -10.38
C VAL A 158 3.78 6.52 -11.24
N ILE A 159 3.60 5.28 -10.82
CA ILE A 159 3.91 4.09 -11.60
C ILE A 159 2.70 3.70 -12.45
N THR A 160 2.91 3.39 -13.73
CA THR A 160 1.86 2.87 -14.61
C THR A 160 2.38 1.84 -15.62
N GLY A 161 1.48 1.21 -16.36
CA GLY A 161 1.78 0.28 -17.43
C GLY A 161 0.52 -0.18 -18.15
N ALA A 162 0.57 -1.37 -18.77
CA ALA A 162 -0.54 -1.91 -19.54
C ALA A 162 -0.59 -3.43 -19.41
N MET A 163 -1.79 -3.99 -19.38
CA MET A 163 -2.01 -5.44 -19.47
C MET A 163 -1.99 -5.93 -20.91
N ARG A 164 -2.30 -5.06 -21.87
CA ARG A 164 -2.32 -5.38 -23.30
C ARG A 164 -1.36 -4.46 -24.07
N PRO A 165 -0.61 -4.99 -25.06
CA PRO A 165 0.18 -4.17 -25.97
C PRO A 165 -0.72 -3.14 -26.65
N TRP A 166 -0.19 -1.94 -26.89
CA TRP A 166 -1.00 -0.89 -27.50
C TRP A 166 -1.01 -0.94 -29.03
N ALA A 167 0.07 -1.44 -29.64
CA ALA A 167 0.23 -1.53 -31.08
C ALA A 167 0.72 -2.91 -31.55
N ALA A 168 0.38 -3.22 -32.79
CA ALA A 168 0.85 -4.36 -33.56
C ALA A 168 1.57 -3.87 -34.83
N GLY A 169 2.34 -4.74 -35.48
CA GLY A 169 3.00 -4.42 -36.76
C GLY A 169 4.38 -3.79 -36.60
N ALA A 170 4.98 -3.29 -37.69
CA ALA A 170 6.37 -2.84 -37.70
C ALA A 170 6.55 -1.47 -37.06
N THR A 171 5.53 -0.62 -37.18
CA THR A 171 5.51 0.71 -36.59
C THR A 171 4.29 0.89 -35.69
N ALA A 172 4.47 1.72 -34.66
CA ALA A 172 3.47 2.12 -33.69
C ALA A 172 2.16 2.63 -34.33
N SER A 173 2.27 3.31 -35.49
CA SER A 173 1.15 3.93 -36.20
C SER A 173 0.29 2.97 -37.04
N GLU A 174 0.75 1.75 -37.30
CA GLU A 174 0.11 0.87 -38.28
C GLU A 174 -1.18 0.26 -37.77
N SER A 175 -1.31 -0.01 -36.46
CA SER A 175 -2.35 -0.90 -35.96
C SER A 175 -2.50 -0.92 -34.44
N MET A 176 -3.47 -0.18 -33.89
CA MET A 176 -3.86 -0.34 -32.48
C MET A 176 -4.43 -1.73 -32.21
N VAL A 177 -3.96 -2.34 -31.13
CA VAL A 177 -4.52 -3.60 -30.59
C VAL A 177 -5.90 -3.33 -29.99
N LEU A 178 -6.84 -4.24 -30.27
CA LEU A 178 -8.22 -4.12 -29.80
C LEU A 178 -8.27 -4.25 -28.27
N GLY A 179 -8.84 -3.23 -27.62
CA GLY A 179 -8.96 -3.17 -26.17
C GLY A 179 -7.63 -2.93 -25.45
N ALA A 180 -6.64 -2.33 -26.12
CA ALA A 180 -5.43 -1.81 -25.50
C ALA A 180 -5.75 -0.81 -24.38
N ASP A 181 -5.05 -0.93 -23.25
CA ASP A 181 -5.23 -0.09 -22.06
C ASP A 181 -4.09 0.94 -21.86
N GLY A 182 -2.94 0.73 -22.51
CA GLY A 182 -1.75 1.59 -22.38
C GLY A 182 -1.97 3.10 -22.60
N PRO A 183 -2.65 3.54 -23.69
CA PRO A 183 -2.89 4.97 -23.92
C PRO A 183 -3.69 5.64 -22.80
N ALA A 184 -4.77 4.99 -22.34
CA ALA A 184 -5.59 5.52 -21.26
C ALA A 184 -4.82 5.54 -19.94
N ASN A 185 -4.14 4.45 -19.59
CA ASN A 185 -3.33 4.38 -18.36
C ASN A 185 -2.23 5.46 -18.34
N LEU A 186 -1.53 5.69 -19.45
CA LEU A 186 -0.50 6.72 -19.54
C LEU A 186 -1.06 8.13 -19.40
N LEU A 187 -2.13 8.45 -20.13
CA LEU A 187 -2.78 9.77 -20.07
C LEU A 187 -3.23 10.10 -18.64
N GLN A 188 -3.84 9.12 -17.96
CA GLN A 188 -4.39 9.29 -16.63
C GLN A 188 -3.30 9.33 -15.56
N ALA A 189 -2.22 8.56 -15.70
CA ALA A 189 -1.04 8.65 -14.83
C ALA A 189 -0.37 10.03 -14.92
N ILE A 190 -0.25 10.60 -16.12
CA ILE A 190 0.26 11.97 -16.33
C ILE A 190 -0.70 12.99 -15.72
N ARG A 191 -2.02 12.81 -15.87
CA ARG A 191 -3.03 13.68 -15.23
C ARG A 191 -2.91 13.67 -13.71
N LEU A 192 -2.76 12.49 -13.10
CA LEU A 192 -2.55 12.36 -11.66
C LEU A 192 -1.28 13.07 -11.21
N ALA A 193 -0.16 12.81 -11.90
CA ALA A 193 1.13 13.43 -11.62
C ALA A 193 1.06 14.96 -11.71
N ALA A 194 0.47 15.50 -12.79
CA ALA A 194 0.31 16.93 -13.01
C ALA A 194 -0.62 17.59 -11.99
N SER A 195 -1.62 16.88 -11.47
CA SER A 195 -2.59 17.42 -10.50
C SER A 195 -1.98 17.74 -9.13
N GLN A 196 -0.81 17.17 -8.81
CA GLN A 196 -0.19 17.24 -7.49
C GLN A 196 -1.03 16.67 -6.33
N ALA A 197 -2.15 15.99 -6.63
CA ALA A 197 -3.06 15.45 -5.61
C ALA A 197 -2.42 14.37 -4.72
N THR A 198 -1.32 13.76 -5.18
CA THR A 198 -0.55 12.74 -4.45
C THR A 198 0.79 13.28 -3.92
N PHE A 199 0.95 14.59 -3.81
CA PHE A 199 2.08 15.18 -3.11
C PHE A 199 2.18 14.59 -1.70
N CYS A 200 3.40 14.22 -1.27
CA CYS A 200 3.68 13.52 -0.01
C CYS A 200 3.08 12.10 0.15
N PHE A 201 2.41 11.53 -0.85
CA PHE A 201 1.89 10.15 -0.72
C PHE A 201 2.99 9.09 -0.81
N GLY A 202 4.21 9.49 -1.21
CA GLY A 202 5.24 8.56 -1.67
C GLY A 202 4.99 8.18 -3.12
N THR A 203 5.36 6.96 -3.48
CA THR A 203 5.03 6.43 -4.82
C THR A 203 3.63 5.85 -4.82
N VAL A 204 2.86 6.15 -5.87
CA VAL A 204 1.54 5.54 -6.12
C VAL A 204 1.55 4.75 -7.42
N LEU A 205 0.72 3.72 -7.51
CA LEU A 205 0.46 2.98 -8.75
C LEU A 205 -0.87 3.45 -9.32
N MET A 206 -0.89 3.82 -10.59
CA MET A 206 -2.11 4.16 -11.31
C MET A 206 -2.30 3.27 -12.54
N LEU A 207 -3.40 2.52 -12.55
CA LEU A 207 -3.80 1.66 -13.67
C LEU A 207 -5.32 1.42 -13.62
N ASN A 208 -5.98 1.32 -14.78
CA ASN A 208 -7.43 1.10 -14.87
C ASN A 208 -8.23 2.17 -14.08
N ASP A 209 -7.84 3.43 -14.23
CA ASP A 209 -8.40 4.60 -13.54
C ASP A 209 -8.34 4.58 -12.00
N GLU A 210 -7.77 3.55 -11.38
CA GLU A 210 -7.63 3.42 -9.92
C GLU A 210 -6.25 3.90 -9.44
N ILE A 211 -6.24 4.55 -8.27
CA ILE A 211 -5.02 5.04 -7.61
C ILE A 211 -4.74 4.14 -6.40
N HIS A 212 -3.58 3.51 -6.36
CA HIS A 212 -3.20 2.59 -5.29
C HIS A 212 -1.94 3.03 -4.55
N ALA A 213 -1.88 2.77 -3.24
CA ALA A 213 -0.66 2.90 -2.46
C ALA A 213 0.37 1.85 -2.91
N ALA A 214 1.61 2.27 -3.18
CA ALA A 214 2.68 1.37 -3.62
C ALA A 214 2.92 0.21 -2.63
N ARG A 215 2.80 0.46 -1.31
CA ARG A 215 2.93 -0.57 -0.28
C ARG A 215 1.88 -1.68 -0.40
N ASP A 216 0.63 -1.34 -0.72
CA ASP A 216 -0.49 -2.28 -0.55
C ASP A 216 -0.91 -2.98 -1.84
N VAL A 217 -0.66 -2.33 -2.99
CA VAL A 217 -1.14 -2.80 -4.30
C VAL A 217 -0.48 -4.10 -4.73
N THR A 218 -1.22 -5.02 -5.34
CA THR A 218 -0.64 -6.25 -5.90
C THR A 218 -1.35 -6.74 -7.14
N LYS A 219 -0.61 -7.38 -8.05
CA LYS A 219 -1.15 -8.02 -9.25
C LYS A 219 -1.92 -9.29 -8.85
N GLY A 220 -3.24 -9.19 -8.79
CA GLY A 220 -4.16 -10.27 -8.41
C GLY A 220 -4.58 -11.21 -9.54
N ASN A 221 -4.29 -10.88 -10.80
CA ASN A 221 -4.69 -11.66 -11.97
C ASN A 221 -3.59 -11.64 -13.06
N SER A 222 -3.46 -12.73 -13.81
CA SER A 222 -2.44 -12.81 -14.86
C SER A 222 -2.82 -12.12 -16.17
N THR A 223 -4.10 -11.86 -16.43
CA THR A 223 -4.58 -11.42 -17.77
C THR A 223 -5.64 -10.33 -17.77
N ARG A 224 -6.30 -10.05 -16.64
CA ARG A 224 -7.38 -9.05 -16.55
C ARG A 224 -6.83 -7.63 -16.39
N ASN A 225 -7.53 -6.63 -16.93
CA ASN A 225 -7.09 -5.23 -16.87
C ASN A 225 -7.21 -4.66 -15.45
N ASP A 226 -8.24 -5.05 -14.70
CA ASP A 226 -8.50 -4.74 -13.29
C ASP A 226 -7.64 -5.60 -12.34
N THR A 227 -6.41 -5.92 -12.74
CA THR A 227 -5.59 -6.88 -11.99
C THR A 227 -4.97 -6.30 -10.73
N PHE A 228 -4.67 -5.01 -10.67
CA PHE A 228 -4.03 -4.44 -9.49
C PHE A 228 -5.08 -4.21 -8.42
N VAL A 229 -4.90 -4.87 -7.28
CA VAL A 229 -5.86 -4.85 -6.18
C VAL A 229 -5.16 -4.43 -4.91
N THR A 230 -5.86 -3.66 -4.08
CA THR A 230 -5.43 -3.31 -2.73
C THR A 230 -6.35 -4.00 -1.74
N ARG A 231 -6.01 -5.24 -1.35
CA ARG A 231 -6.94 -6.20 -0.71
C ARG A 231 -7.70 -5.64 0.49
N MET A 232 -6.99 -5.28 1.56
CA MET A 232 -7.63 -4.86 2.82
C MET A 232 -7.80 -3.33 2.92
N SER A 233 -6.88 -2.57 2.32
CA SER A 233 -6.84 -1.10 2.45
C SER A 233 -7.68 -0.36 1.40
N GLY A 234 -8.13 -1.03 0.33
CA GLY A 234 -8.82 -0.43 -0.81
C GLY A 234 -7.97 0.57 -1.61
N VAL A 235 -8.53 1.11 -2.68
CA VAL A 235 -7.89 2.16 -3.50
C VAL A 235 -7.82 3.48 -2.73
N LEU A 236 -6.82 4.30 -3.07
CA LEU A 236 -6.69 5.67 -2.57
C LEU A 236 -7.73 6.60 -3.18
N GLY A 237 -8.13 6.31 -4.42
CA GLY A 237 -8.97 7.16 -5.24
C GLY A 237 -9.09 6.62 -6.66
N TRP A 238 -9.65 7.42 -7.54
CA TRP A 238 -9.85 7.09 -8.94
C TRP A 238 -9.91 8.35 -9.81
N ILE A 239 -9.87 8.19 -11.13
CA ILE A 239 -10.08 9.29 -12.09
C ILE A 239 -11.28 8.98 -12.98
N ASP A 240 -12.32 9.81 -12.88
CA ASP A 240 -13.48 9.77 -13.77
C ASP A 240 -13.41 10.94 -14.76
N GLY A 241 -13.12 10.64 -16.02
CA GLY A 241 -12.85 11.65 -17.04
C GLY A 241 -11.63 12.49 -16.70
N SER A 242 -11.82 13.77 -16.39
CA SER A 242 -10.74 14.67 -15.95
C SER A 242 -10.67 14.88 -14.44
N SER A 243 -11.60 14.31 -13.66
CA SER A 243 -11.71 14.55 -12.22
C SER A 243 -10.82 13.60 -11.44
N VAL A 244 -9.79 14.13 -10.79
CA VAL A 244 -8.93 13.37 -9.86
C VAL A 244 -9.60 13.35 -8.48
N ILE A 245 -10.03 12.18 -8.03
CA ILE A 245 -10.72 12.00 -6.74
C ILE A 245 -9.82 11.18 -5.82
N VAL A 246 -9.39 11.77 -4.71
CA VAL A 246 -8.56 11.13 -3.68
C VAL A 246 -9.31 11.15 -2.35
N ASN A 247 -9.75 9.98 -1.90
CA ASN A 247 -10.57 9.83 -0.69
C ASN A 247 -9.82 9.16 0.47
N ARG A 248 -8.65 8.56 0.20
CA ARG A 248 -7.74 7.98 1.20
C ARG A 248 -6.31 8.38 0.90
N ALA A 249 -5.46 8.32 1.93
CA ALA A 249 -4.04 8.59 1.81
C ALA A 249 -3.24 7.49 2.55
N PRO A 250 -1.99 7.22 2.15
CA PRO A 250 -1.05 6.43 2.97
C PRO A 250 -0.73 7.16 4.27
N ALA A 251 -0.51 6.43 5.37
CA ALA A 251 -0.27 7.06 6.68
C ALA A 251 0.96 7.98 6.73
N ARG A 252 1.96 7.77 5.84
CA ARG A 252 3.15 8.62 5.70
C ARG A 252 2.82 10.11 5.48
N VAL A 253 1.63 10.45 4.99
CA VAL A 253 1.24 11.86 4.82
C VAL A 253 1.20 12.65 6.13
N LEU A 254 1.06 11.99 7.28
CA LEU A 254 1.13 12.62 8.60
C LEU A 254 2.49 13.32 8.83
N ASP A 255 3.55 12.78 8.23
CA ASP A 255 4.91 13.27 8.41
C ASP A 255 5.34 14.23 7.29
N CYS A 256 4.44 14.61 6.38
CA CYS A 256 4.78 15.43 5.20
C CYS A 256 5.55 16.72 5.52
N ALA A 257 5.33 17.32 6.69
CA ALA A 257 6.01 18.53 7.14
C ALA A 257 7.33 18.26 7.91
N SER A 258 7.65 17.01 8.24
CA SER A 258 8.84 16.61 8.99
C SER A 258 9.86 15.88 8.11
N GLU A 259 11.04 15.67 8.68
CA GLU A 259 12.08 14.80 8.11
C GLU A 259 11.72 13.31 8.23
N GLU A 260 10.78 12.94 9.11
CA GLU A 260 10.35 11.55 9.32
C GLU A 260 9.58 10.98 8.11
N TRP A 261 9.14 11.85 7.19
CA TRP A 261 8.62 11.44 5.89
C TRP A 261 9.65 10.65 5.05
N PHE A 262 10.92 11.02 5.17
CA PHE A 262 12.00 10.39 4.44
C PHE A 262 12.36 9.05 5.07
N THR A 263 12.49 8.03 4.22
CA THR A 263 13.03 6.74 4.66
C THR A 263 14.55 6.86 4.87
N PRO A 264 15.16 5.98 5.68
CA PRO A 264 16.61 5.96 5.87
C PRO A 264 17.38 5.40 4.65
N PHE A 265 16.71 5.14 3.53
CA PHE A 265 17.24 4.41 2.38
C PHE A 265 17.70 5.35 1.26
N ASP A 266 18.70 6.19 1.54
CA ASP A 266 19.31 7.07 0.55
C ASP A 266 20.34 6.32 -0.31
N LEU A 267 19.93 5.99 -1.53
CA LEU A 267 20.72 5.21 -2.49
C LEU A 267 21.89 5.99 -3.12
N GLU A 268 21.96 7.32 -2.95
CA GLU A 268 23.15 8.09 -3.36
C GLU A 268 24.38 7.72 -2.51
N THR A 269 24.15 7.25 -1.28
CA THR A 269 25.21 6.91 -0.32
C THR A 269 25.72 5.47 -0.42
N VAL A 270 25.11 4.64 -1.27
CA VAL A 270 25.38 3.20 -1.39
C VAL A 270 25.83 2.88 -2.80
N ALA A 271 26.90 2.10 -2.98
CA ALA A 271 27.30 1.61 -4.30
C ALA A 271 26.46 0.40 -4.74
N ALA A 272 26.32 0.18 -6.05
CA ALA A 272 25.45 -0.87 -6.57
C ALA A 272 25.92 -2.29 -6.16
N GLU A 273 27.23 -2.48 -6.05
CA GLU A 273 27.88 -3.73 -5.62
C GLU A 273 27.71 -4.03 -4.12
N ASP A 274 27.37 -3.03 -3.30
CA ASP A 274 27.16 -3.18 -1.86
C ASP A 274 25.74 -3.66 -1.53
N LEU A 275 24.83 -3.68 -2.51
CA LEU A 275 23.46 -4.15 -2.32
C LEU A 275 23.45 -5.67 -2.07
N PRO A 276 22.95 -6.12 -0.91
CA PRO A 276 23.05 -7.51 -0.52
C PRO A 276 22.07 -8.39 -1.29
N ARG A 277 22.43 -9.66 -1.42
CA ARG A 277 21.49 -10.67 -1.94
C ARG A 277 20.50 -11.09 -0.85
N VAL A 278 19.22 -10.99 -1.18
CA VAL A 278 18.09 -11.49 -0.38
C VAL A 278 17.20 -12.35 -1.27
N GLU A 279 16.79 -13.50 -0.75
CA GLU A 279 16.00 -14.51 -1.48
C GLU A 279 14.64 -14.76 -0.82
N ILE A 280 13.72 -15.42 -1.54
CA ILE A 280 12.44 -15.85 -1.01
C ILE A 280 12.38 -17.38 -1.00
N PHE A 281 12.05 -17.94 0.16
CA PHE A 281 11.70 -19.35 0.31
C PHE A 281 10.18 -19.51 0.34
N TYR A 282 9.63 -20.29 -0.60
CA TYR A 282 8.21 -20.58 -0.65
C TYR A 282 7.89 -21.87 0.11
N ASN A 283 7.07 -21.78 1.16
CA ASN A 283 6.67 -22.97 1.92
C ASN A 283 5.44 -23.65 1.32
N TYR A 284 5.46 -24.97 1.31
CA TYR A 284 4.37 -25.84 0.88
C TYR A 284 4.38 -27.11 1.74
N GLN A 285 3.37 -27.97 1.55
CA GLN A 285 3.29 -29.23 2.28
C GLN A 285 4.57 -30.05 2.04
N GLN A 286 5.25 -30.46 3.11
CA GLN A 286 6.50 -31.20 3.04
C GLN A 286 7.66 -30.44 2.36
N ALA A 287 7.66 -29.10 2.38
CA ALA A 287 8.82 -28.33 1.95
C ALA A 287 10.07 -28.72 2.77
N GLY A 288 11.16 -29.04 2.08
CA GLY A 288 12.44 -29.40 2.68
C GLY A 288 13.27 -28.17 3.09
N GLY A 289 14.49 -28.42 3.55
CA GLY A 289 15.43 -27.37 3.98
C GLY A 289 16.48 -26.98 2.93
N GLU A 290 16.46 -27.62 1.76
CA GLU A 290 17.52 -27.58 0.75
C GLU A 290 17.66 -26.18 0.16
N ALA A 291 16.54 -25.52 -0.19
CA ALA A 291 16.56 -24.17 -0.74
C ALA A 291 17.15 -23.16 0.25
N ILE A 292 16.74 -23.20 1.52
CA ILE A 292 17.29 -22.33 2.57
C ILE A 292 18.79 -22.58 2.75
N SER A 293 19.18 -23.85 2.82
CA SER A 293 20.58 -24.24 2.98
C SER A 293 21.43 -23.80 1.80
N ALA A 294 20.92 -23.93 0.58
CA ALA A 294 21.59 -23.50 -0.65
C ALA A 294 21.74 -21.98 -0.70
N PHE A 295 20.71 -21.22 -0.35
CA PHE A 295 20.80 -19.76 -0.25
C PHE A 295 21.83 -19.33 0.80
N ALA A 296 21.81 -19.92 1.99
CA ALA A 296 22.78 -19.62 3.04
C ALA A 296 24.22 -19.97 2.62
N ALA A 297 24.43 -21.11 1.96
CA ALA A 297 25.74 -21.50 1.41
C ALA A 297 26.21 -20.57 0.29
N ALA A 298 25.29 -19.98 -0.47
CA ALA A 298 25.59 -18.96 -1.47
C ALA A 298 25.88 -17.57 -0.88
N GLY A 299 25.82 -17.41 0.45
CA GLY A 299 26.21 -16.18 1.16
C GLY A 299 25.17 -15.07 1.15
N VAL A 300 23.88 -15.39 0.93
CA VAL A 300 22.80 -14.39 1.01
C VAL A 300 22.74 -13.77 2.41
N LYS A 301 22.38 -12.49 2.50
CA LYS A 301 22.30 -11.78 3.79
C LYS A 301 20.91 -11.83 4.42
N GLY A 302 19.90 -12.19 3.63
CA GLY A 302 18.54 -12.34 4.11
C GLY A 302 17.73 -13.36 3.33
N ILE A 303 16.74 -13.96 3.99
CA ILE A 303 15.75 -14.85 3.36
C ILE A 303 14.35 -14.51 3.87
N VAL A 304 13.42 -14.22 2.98
CA VAL A 304 12.00 -14.09 3.32
C VAL A 304 11.33 -15.45 3.20
N THR A 305 10.56 -15.86 4.20
CA THR A 305 9.75 -17.09 4.10
C THR A 305 8.30 -16.75 3.78
N ALA A 306 7.80 -17.21 2.64
CA ALA A 306 6.38 -17.20 2.29
C ALA A 306 5.69 -18.42 2.95
N GLY A 307 5.35 -18.27 4.23
CA GLY A 307 4.79 -19.34 5.06
C GLY A 307 3.34 -19.68 4.74
N THR A 308 2.85 -20.80 5.28
CA THR A 308 1.42 -21.19 5.24
C THR A 308 0.64 -20.54 6.37
N GLY A 309 -0.61 -20.13 6.12
CA GLY A 309 -1.48 -19.57 7.16
C GLY A 309 -0.86 -18.33 7.80
N ALA A 310 -0.70 -18.31 9.11
CA ALA A 310 -0.05 -17.22 9.85
C ALA A 310 1.50 -17.30 9.84
N GLY A 311 2.10 -17.68 8.70
CA GLY A 311 3.57 -17.68 8.51
C GLY A 311 4.30 -18.97 8.92
N GLY A 312 3.58 -20.09 9.10
CA GLY A 312 4.19 -21.37 9.45
C GLY A 312 5.04 -21.96 8.32
N ILE A 313 6.12 -22.65 8.66
CA ILE A 313 6.96 -23.41 7.71
C ILE A 313 7.11 -24.87 8.15
N ALA A 314 7.40 -25.76 7.19
CA ALA A 314 7.62 -27.17 7.47
C ALA A 314 8.83 -27.39 8.40
N SER A 315 8.81 -28.47 9.19
CA SER A 315 9.85 -28.74 10.21
C SER A 315 11.27 -28.77 9.62
N ALA A 316 11.46 -29.41 8.45
CA ALA A 316 12.76 -29.46 7.78
C ALA A 316 13.26 -28.06 7.36
N ALA A 317 12.38 -27.23 6.79
CA ALA A 317 12.67 -25.83 6.48
C ALA A 317 12.98 -25.02 7.75
N GLY A 318 12.25 -25.26 8.84
CA GLY A 318 12.51 -24.64 10.14
C GLY A 318 13.89 -24.98 10.71
N GLN A 319 14.32 -26.24 10.61
CA GLN A 319 15.66 -26.66 11.02
C GLN A 319 16.75 -25.99 10.18
N ALA A 320 16.57 -25.93 8.85
CA ALA A 320 17.50 -25.25 7.96
C ALA A 320 17.57 -23.73 8.24
N ARG A 321 16.43 -23.08 8.53
CA ARG A 321 16.39 -21.67 8.95
C ARG A 321 17.20 -21.45 10.23
N THR A 322 16.99 -22.27 11.25
CA THR A 322 17.75 -22.17 12.51
C THR A 322 19.25 -22.36 12.28
N ALA A 323 19.64 -23.33 11.44
CA ALA A 323 21.05 -23.51 11.07
C ALA A 323 21.63 -22.30 10.34
N ALA A 324 20.89 -21.73 9.37
CA ALA A 324 21.30 -20.53 8.63
C ALA A 324 21.49 -19.30 9.53
N VAL A 325 20.60 -19.11 10.51
CA VAL A 325 20.73 -18.06 11.53
C VAL A 325 21.99 -18.28 12.38
N ASN A 326 22.17 -19.48 12.93
CA ASN A 326 23.22 -19.75 13.91
C ASN A 326 24.61 -19.81 13.29
N ASN A 327 24.73 -20.37 12.09
CA ASN A 327 26.02 -20.69 11.49
C ASN A 327 26.49 -19.63 10.48
N GLN A 328 25.57 -18.90 9.85
CA GLN A 328 25.89 -17.89 8.84
C GLN A 328 25.36 -16.49 9.16
N GLY A 329 24.61 -16.31 10.25
CA GLY A 329 24.06 -15.01 10.64
C GLY A 329 22.97 -14.48 9.71
N VAL A 330 22.35 -15.33 8.88
CA VAL A 330 21.33 -14.92 7.90
C VAL A 330 20.10 -14.35 8.62
N TRP A 331 19.61 -13.20 8.17
CA TRP A 331 18.35 -12.64 8.66
C TRP A 331 17.17 -13.26 7.94
N PHE A 332 16.08 -13.48 8.66
CA PHE A 332 14.84 -13.98 8.10
C PHE A 332 13.72 -12.98 8.32
N VAL A 333 12.82 -12.88 7.35
CA VAL A 333 11.52 -12.22 7.54
C VAL A 333 10.43 -13.25 7.31
N SER A 334 9.55 -13.43 8.31
CA SER A 334 8.42 -14.36 8.20
C SER A 334 7.21 -13.63 7.64
N THR A 335 6.75 -14.06 6.46
CA THR A 335 5.54 -13.58 5.77
C THR A 335 4.59 -14.74 5.50
N THR A 336 3.47 -14.48 4.81
CA THR A 336 2.51 -15.50 4.40
C THR A 336 2.30 -15.55 2.90
N ARG A 337 2.18 -16.75 2.35
CA ARG A 337 1.78 -17.00 0.96
C ARG A 337 0.27 -16.86 0.73
N THR A 338 -0.51 -16.62 1.79
CA THR A 338 -1.97 -16.48 1.72
C THR A 338 -2.39 -15.23 0.91
N GLY A 339 -1.51 -14.23 0.82
CA GLY A 339 -1.77 -12.98 0.10
C GLY A 339 -2.45 -11.89 0.96
N SER A 340 -2.89 -12.21 2.17
CA SER A 340 -3.43 -11.24 3.13
C SER A 340 -3.27 -11.76 4.56
N GLY A 341 -3.33 -10.85 5.54
CA GLY A 341 -3.20 -11.15 6.96
C GLY A 341 -1.79 -10.92 7.48
N THR A 342 -1.67 -10.86 8.81
CA THR A 342 -0.47 -10.38 9.50
C THR A 342 0.34 -11.53 10.12
N VAL A 343 1.67 -11.46 10.02
CA VAL A 343 2.62 -12.35 10.70
C VAL A 343 3.43 -11.55 11.73
N ASP A 344 3.06 -11.68 13.00
CA ASP A 344 3.60 -10.85 14.10
C ASP A 344 4.65 -11.54 14.97
N SER A 345 4.84 -12.85 14.80
CA SER A 345 5.80 -13.62 15.60
C SER A 345 7.21 -13.56 15.01
N GLY A 346 8.19 -13.16 15.81
CA GLY A 346 9.61 -13.21 15.47
C GLY A 346 10.48 -13.17 16.72
N SER A 347 11.74 -13.61 16.59
CA SER A 347 12.73 -13.57 17.66
C SER A 347 14.14 -13.66 17.07
N GLY A 348 15.14 -13.08 17.77
CA GLY A 348 16.51 -13.05 17.27
C GLY A 348 16.59 -12.50 15.84
N ASN A 349 17.21 -13.25 14.94
CA ASN A 349 17.34 -12.89 13.52
C ASN A 349 16.11 -13.22 12.66
N ILE A 350 14.95 -13.48 13.27
CA ILE A 350 13.67 -13.69 12.57
C ILE A 350 12.77 -12.49 12.85
N ILE A 351 12.58 -11.67 11.84
CA ILE A 351 11.75 -10.46 11.84
C ILE A 351 10.32 -10.84 11.43
N PRO A 352 9.29 -10.38 12.16
CA PRO A 352 7.90 -10.48 11.69
C PRO A 352 7.70 -9.57 10.47
N GLY A 353 7.17 -10.12 9.38
CA GLY A 353 6.94 -9.36 8.14
C GLY A 353 5.65 -8.54 8.13
N GLY A 354 4.84 -8.62 9.19
CA GLY A 354 3.52 -7.99 9.22
C GLY A 354 2.62 -8.55 8.13
N ASP A 355 1.91 -7.67 7.44
CA ASP A 355 1.03 -7.95 6.29
C ASP A 355 1.72 -7.73 4.93
N LEU A 356 3.03 -7.47 4.90
CA LEU A 356 3.76 -7.37 3.63
C LEU A 356 3.75 -8.70 2.86
N LEU A 357 3.55 -8.58 1.55
CA LEU A 357 3.73 -9.70 0.63
C LEU A 357 5.21 -10.11 0.57
N PRO A 358 5.52 -11.41 0.32
CA PRO A 358 6.89 -11.91 0.33
C PRO A 358 7.87 -11.11 -0.53
N GLN A 359 7.45 -10.72 -1.74
CA GLN A 359 8.24 -9.94 -2.68
C GLN A 359 8.50 -8.50 -2.20
N LYS A 360 7.57 -7.87 -1.48
CA LYS A 360 7.77 -6.54 -0.88
C LYS A 360 8.63 -6.61 0.37
N ALA A 361 8.37 -7.58 1.24
CA ALA A 361 9.21 -7.87 2.39
C ALA A 361 10.67 -8.16 1.99
N ARG A 362 10.89 -8.77 0.82
CA ARG A 362 12.24 -8.99 0.28
C ARG A 362 12.97 -7.67 0.01
N LEU A 363 12.29 -6.69 -0.60
CA LEU A 363 12.88 -5.38 -0.88
C LEU A 363 13.17 -4.61 0.40
N LEU A 364 12.24 -4.60 1.37
CA LEU A 364 12.48 -3.95 2.66
C LEU A 364 13.59 -4.64 3.46
N LEU A 365 13.71 -5.97 3.38
CA LEU A 365 14.82 -6.69 4.01
C LEU A 365 16.16 -6.39 3.34
N LEU A 366 16.17 -6.27 2.01
CA LEU A 366 17.37 -5.91 1.24
C LEU A 366 17.86 -4.53 1.63
N LEU A 367 16.97 -3.53 1.64
CA LEU A 367 17.29 -2.18 2.07
C LEU A 367 17.70 -2.15 3.55
N SER A 368 16.95 -2.83 4.42
CA SER A 368 17.33 -2.98 5.84
C SER A 368 18.76 -3.50 5.99
N ARG A 369 19.12 -4.58 5.27
CA ARG A 369 20.46 -5.18 5.30
C ARG A 369 21.56 -4.33 4.67
N THR A 370 21.19 -3.34 3.87
CA THR A 370 22.11 -2.39 3.25
C THR A 370 22.49 -1.29 4.25
N PHE A 371 21.50 -0.78 4.99
CA PHE A 371 21.65 0.42 5.82
C PHE A 371 21.85 0.14 7.32
N THR A 372 21.68 -1.10 7.79
CA THR A 372 21.97 -1.46 9.17
C THR A 372 22.48 -2.88 9.35
N GLU A 373 23.40 -3.05 10.30
CA GLU A 373 23.85 -4.34 10.83
C GLU A 373 23.10 -4.76 12.10
N ASP A 374 22.20 -3.90 12.60
CA ASP A 374 21.38 -4.17 13.77
C ASP A 374 19.98 -4.67 13.38
N VAL A 375 19.70 -5.93 13.70
CA VAL A 375 18.41 -6.55 13.41
C VAL A 375 17.25 -5.90 14.17
N SER A 376 17.51 -5.21 15.29
CA SER A 376 16.49 -4.48 16.02
C SER A 376 16.00 -3.25 15.27
N VAL A 377 16.92 -2.50 14.65
CA VAL A 377 16.60 -1.37 13.76
C VAL A 377 15.82 -1.84 12.54
N ALA A 378 16.24 -2.95 11.92
CA ALA A 378 15.48 -3.53 10.81
C ALA A 378 14.07 -3.96 11.23
N ARG A 379 13.92 -4.57 12.42
CA ARG A 379 12.60 -4.93 12.95
C ARG A 379 11.71 -3.71 13.17
N GLU A 380 12.28 -2.61 13.65
CA GLU A 380 11.57 -1.33 13.76
C GLU A 380 11.11 -0.83 12.40
N TRP A 381 11.97 -0.84 11.37
CA TRP A 381 11.57 -0.45 10.00
C TRP A 381 10.47 -1.36 9.42
N PHE A 382 10.45 -2.65 9.73
CA PHE A 382 9.33 -3.53 9.38
C PHE A 382 8.04 -3.15 10.11
N ALA A 383 8.11 -2.69 11.35
CA ALA A 383 6.94 -2.24 12.10
C ALA A 383 6.43 -0.87 11.64
N THR A 384 7.31 0.04 11.25
CA THR A 384 6.95 1.43 10.91
C THR A 384 6.77 1.66 9.40
N LEU A 385 7.78 1.35 8.59
CA LEU A 385 7.71 1.47 7.12
C LEU A 385 6.98 0.29 6.49
N GLY A 386 7.15 -0.88 7.10
CA GLY A 386 6.54 -2.12 6.65
C GLY A 386 5.07 -2.19 7.02
N ALA A 387 4.56 -1.50 8.03
CA ALA A 387 3.15 -1.46 8.44
C ALA A 387 2.72 -0.07 8.98
N PRO A 388 2.82 0.99 8.15
CA PRO A 388 2.53 2.35 8.59
C PRO A 388 1.03 2.47 8.91
N SER A 389 0.72 3.17 9.99
CA SER A 389 -0.65 3.38 10.46
C SER A 389 -0.88 4.83 10.85
N PHE A 390 -2.12 5.28 10.74
CA PHE A 390 -2.49 6.62 11.19
C PHE A 390 -2.51 6.66 12.71
N ASP A 391 -1.62 7.45 13.32
CA ASP A 391 -1.72 7.80 14.74
C ASP A 391 -2.46 9.13 14.89
N SER A 392 -3.71 9.06 15.33
CA SER A 392 -4.55 10.23 15.62
C SER A 392 -4.47 10.69 17.08
N SER A 393 -3.57 10.12 17.89
CA SER A 393 -3.43 10.48 19.31
C SER A 393 -3.12 11.96 19.52
N ALA A 394 -2.27 12.55 18.66
CA ALA A 394 -1.95 13.98 18.69
C ALA A 394 -3.17 14.87 18.35
N LEU A 395 -3.99 14.45 17.37
CA LEU A 395 -5.26 15.12 17.05
C LEU A 395 -6.22 15.04 18.23
N ALA A 396 -6.35 13.87 18.86
CA ALA A 396 -7.17 13.69 20.06
C ALA A 396 -6.70 14.58 21.23
N ALA A 397 -5.39 14.72 21.43
CA ALA A 397 -4.83 15.59 22.47
C ALA A 397 -5.14 17.08 22.23
N SER A 398 -5.26 17.52 20.98
CA SER A 398 -5.60 18.91 20.62
C SER A 398 -7.10 19.23 20.77
N VAL A 399 -7.97 18.22 20.75
CA VAL A 399 -9.43 18.34 20.85
C VAL A 399 -9.94 17.95 22.24
N ALA A 400 -9.09 17.38 23.09
CA ALA A 400 -9.44 17.04 24.46
C ALA A 400 -10.01 18.29 25.16
N PRO A 401 -11.26 18.25 25.65
CA PRO A 401 -11.81 19.38 26.38
C PRO A 401 -10.85 19.67 27.54
N THR A 402 -10.45 20.93 27.68
CA THR A 402 -9.81 21.37 28.92
C THR A 402 -10.73 20.91 30.05
N PRO A 403 -10.26 20.11 31.03
CA PRO A 403 -11.10 19.72 32.15
C PRO A 403 -11.75 20.99 32.66
N GLY A 404 -13.08 21.06 32.57
CA GLY A 404 -13.82 22.25 32.93
C GLY A 404 -13.30 22.72 34.28
N GLY A 405 -12.73 23.92 34.32
CA GLY A 405 -12.53 24.61 35.58
C GLY A 405 -13.88 24.55 36.29
N ALA A 406 -13.86 24.13 37.56
CA ALA A 406 -15.02 23.82 38.40
C ALA A 406 -16.29 24.50 37.87
N GLU A 407 -17.28 23.69 37.46
CA GLU A 407 -18.65 24.21 37.31
C GLU A 407 -18.91 25.09 38.55
N PRO A 408 -19.36 26.35 38.38
CA PRO A 408 -19.74 27.13 39.54
C PRO A 408 -20.80 26.29 40.26
N GLU A 409 -20.55 25.98 41.53
CA GLU A 409 -21.52 25.25 42.33
C GLU A 409 -22.88 25.92 42.17
N PRO A 410 -23.97 25.15 42.00
CA PRO A 410 -25.29 25.72 41.84
C PRO A 410 -25.56 26.61 43.06
N THR A 411 -25.73 27.91 42.83
CA THR A 411 -26.06 28.85 43.89
C THR A 411 -27.36 28.38 44.55
N GLU A 412 -27.33 28.05 45.84
CA GLU A 412 -28.49 27.55 46.60
C GLU A 412 -29.60 28.59 46.86
N GLU A 413 -29.59 29.75 46.18
CA GLU A 413 -30.59 30.80 46.41
C GLU A 413 -31.37 31.13 45.13
N PRO A 414 -32.69 30.86 45.07
CA PRO A 414 -33.53 31.33 43.98
C PRO A 414 -33.66 32.85 44.04
N SER A 415 -33.49 33.51 42.89
CA SER A 415 -33.71 34.96 42.76
C SER A 415 -35.14 35.34 43.18
N PRO A 416 -35.34 36.33 44.09
CA PRO A 416 -36.65 36.70 44.64
C PRO A 416 -37.46 37.69 43.78
N GLU A 417 -37.18 37.81 42.48
CA GLU A 417 -37.94 38.72 41.61
C GLU A 417 -39.13 38.00 40.93
N PRO A 418 -40.38 38.35 41.26
CA PRO A 418 -41.54 37.86 40.53
C PRO A 418 -41.68 38.65 39.24
N THR A 419 -41.54 38.00 38.08
CA THR A 419 -41.94 38.60 36.81
C THR A 419 -43.45 38.79 36.80
N ALA A 420 -43.88 40.03 36.69
CA ALA A 420 -45.27 40.45 36.72
C ALA A 420 -46.01 40.13 35.40
N GLU A 421 -47.17 39.49 35.59
CA GLU A 421 -48.43 39.49 34.83
C GLU A 421 -48.53 39.02 33.36
N PRO A 422 -49.63 38.30 33.00
CA PRO A 422 -49.84 37.69 31.71
C PRO A 422 -50.55 38.65 30.74
N THR A 423 -50.00 38.87 29.55
CA THR A 423 -50.77 39.43 28.44
C THR A 423 -51.63 38.34 27.81
N GLY A 424 -52.94 38.45 28.03
CA GLY A 424 -53.94 37.65 27.34
C GLY A 424 -54.15 38.16 25.91
N GLU A 425 -54.07 37.24 24.95
CA GLU A 425 -55.05 37.04 23.87
C GLU A 425 -54.61 35.82 23.03
N PRO A 426 -55.49 34.81 22.83
CA PRO A 426 -55.20 33.69 21.97
C PRO A 426 -55.65 34.03 20.54
N THR A 427 -54.73 34.38 19.65
CA THR A 427 -55.03 34.40 18.22
C THR A 427 -54.95 32.99 17.66
N GLY A 428 -56.11 32.44 17.34
CA GLY A 428 -56.27 31.22 16.58
C GLY A 428 -55.85 31.40 15.11
N GLU A 429 -55.25 30.36 14.55
CA GLU A 429 -55.83 29.49 13.53
C GLU A 429 -54.71 28.58 12.98
N PRO A 430 -54.88 27.25 12.95
CA PRO A 430 -53.99 26.38 12.22
C PRO A 430 -54.22 26.59 10.72
N SER A 431 -53.15 26.83 9.97
CA SER A 431 -53.20 26.88 8.51
C SER A 431 -53.68 25.52 7.98
N GLU A 432 -54.90 25.52 7.43
CA GLU A 432 -55.38 24.48 6.52
C GLU A 432 -54.94 24.85 5.10
N GLU A 433 -53.96 24.13 4.55
CA GLU A 433 -53.94 23.76 3.13
C GLU A 433 -52.85 22.70 2.86
N PRO A 434 -53.22 21.47 2.48
CA PRO A 434 -52.28 20.48 1.96
C PRO A 434 -52.03 20.74 0.47
N SER A 435 -50.79 21.01 0.09
CA SER A 435 -50.39 21.08 -1.32
C SER A 435 -50.10 19.67 -1.86
N GLY A 436 -50.89 19.26 -2.87
CA GLY A 436 -50.41 18.49 -4.02
C GLY A 436 -50.34 16.97 -3.89
N GLU A 437 -51.29 16.31 -4.55
CA GLU A 437 -51.50 14.87 -4.75
C GLU A 437 -50.27 14.06 -5.21
N PRO A 438 -50.10 12.79 -4.77
CA PRO A 438 -49.36 11.78 -5.51
C PRO A 438 -50.29 11.10 -6.54
N THR A 439 -49.96 11.23 -7.82
CA THR A 439 -50.62 10.50 -8.91
C THR A 439 -50.42 9.00 -8.73
N ALA A 440 -51.54 8.26 -8.66
CA ALA A 440 -51.58 6.81 -8.72
C ALA A 440 -52.18 6.38 -10.05
N GLU A 441 -51.37 5.84 -10.95
CA GLU A 441 -51.80 4.91 -12.00
C GLU A 441 -50.67 3.90 -12.30
N PRO A 442 -50.84 2.60 -12.02
CA PRO A 442 -50.04 1.55 -12.63
C PRO A 442 -50.71 1.07 -13.92
N THR A 443 -50.01 1.20 -15.04
CA THR A 443 -50.37 0.56 -16.32
C THR A 443 -50.13 -0.95 -16.24
N PRO A 444 -51.09 -1.80 -16.61
CA PRO A 444 -50.83 -3.20 -16.93
C PRO A 444 -50.55 -3.34 -18.43
N ASP A 445 -49.43 -3.93 -18.80
CA ASP A 445 -49.42 -4.92 -19.89
C ASP A 445 -48.05 -5.60 -20.01
N ALA A 446 -48.09 -6.93 -19.88
CA ALA A 446 -47.00 -7.82 -20.25
C ALA A 446 -47.13 -8.13 -21.73
N THR A 447 -46.10 -7.81 -22.52
CA THR A 447 -46.00 -8.25 -23.92
C THR A 447 -44.97 -9.37 -24.02
N GLU A 448 -45.44 -10.53 -24.47
CA GLU A 448 -44.63 -11.68 -24.86
C GLU A 448 -43.96 -11.47 -26.24
N THR A 449 -42.74 -12.00 -26.36
CA THR A 449 -42.06 -12.53 -27.56
C THR A 449 -41.58 -11.57 -28.68
N PRO A 450 -40.30 -11.74 -29.07
CA PRO A 450 -39.93 -12.03 -30.47
C PRO A 450 -38.93 -13.22 -30.51
N ALA A 451 -38.68 -13.99 -31.57
CA ALA A 451 -39.15 -14.09 -32.94
C ALA A 451 -38.71 -15.46 -33.50
N ALA A 452 -39.28 -15.80 -34.66
CA ALA A 452 -39.09 -17.03 -35.43
C ALA A 452 -37.71 -17.17 -36.11
N GLY A 453 -37.38 -18.39 -36.55
CA GLY A 453 -36.40 -18.61 -37.63
C GLY A 453 -35.78 -19.99 -37.68
N ALA A 454 -36.41 -20.91 -38.43
CA ALA A 454 -35.93 -22.26 -38.71
C ALA A 454 -34.73 -22.29 -39.69
N VAL A 455 -33.80 -23.25 -39.51
CA VAL A 455 -33.21 -24.04 -40.62
C VAL A 455 -32.83 -25.43 -40.09
N ALA A 456 -33.25 -26.46 -40.82
CA ALA A 456 -32.93 -27.86 -40.60
C ALA A 456 -31.56 -28.25 -41.20
N GLY A 457 -30.85 -29.18 -40.54
CA GLY A 457 -29.68 -29.88 -41.06
C GLY A 457 -29.36 -31.09 -40.19
N ALA A 458 -29.50 -32.28 -40.77
CA ALA A 458 -29.58 -33.57 -40.08
C ALA A 458 -28.23 -34.26 -39.81
N GLY A 459 -28.25 -35.16 -38.82
CA GLY A 459 -27.32 -36.27 -38.60
C GLY A 459 -26.23 -35.97 -37.56
N GLY A 460 -25.98 -36.75 -36.51
CA GLY A 460 -26.47 -38.05 -36.05
C GLY A 460 -25.50 -38.52 -34.95
N GLY A 461 -25.92 -39.41 -34.05
CA GLY A 461 -25.01 -40.17 -33.19
C GLY A 461 -25.16 -39.96 -31.68
N ASP A 462 -26.09 -40.71 -31.09
CA ASP A 462 -26.04 -41.45 -29.83
C ASP A 462 -25.04 -41.08 -28.72
N GLY A 463 -25.59 -40.87 -27.51
CA GLY A 463 -24.83 -41.05 -26.27
C GLY A 463 -25.31 -40.24 -25.06
N LEU A 464 -26.52 -40.50 -24.54
CA LEU A 464 -26.89 -40.05 -23.19
C LEU A 464 -27.38 -41.24 -22.36
N ALA A 465 -26.58 -41.61 -21.36
CA ALA A 465 -26.98 -42.51 -20.31
C ALA A 465 -27.69 -41.73 -19.19
N SER A 466 -28.85 -42.26 -18.79
CA SER A 466 -29.53 -41.89 -17.55
C SER A 466 -28.75 -42.39 -16.33
N THR A 467 -28.65 -41.59 -15.27
CA THR A 467 -28.81 -42.08 -13.89
C THR A 467 -29.22 -40.92 -12.98
N GLY A 468 -30.44 -41.02 -12.44
CA GLY A 468 -30.83 -40.30 -11.24
C GLY A 468 -30.37 -41.02 -9.97
N LEU A 469 -30.29 -40.24 -8.89
CA LEU A 469 -30.52 -40.61 -7.49
C LEU A 469 -30.02 -41.99 -7.00
N ALA A 470 -28.79 -42.02 -6.49
CA ALA A 470 -28.42 -42.83 -5.32
C ALA A 470 -27.11 -42.30 -4.71
N GLY A 471 -27.17 -41.61 -3.56
CA GLY A 471 -25.94 -41.14 -2.92
C GLY A 471 -26.04 -40.20 -1.73
N ILE A 472 -27.10 -40.24 -0.90
CA ILE A 472 -27.19 -39.41 0.32
C ILE A 472 -26.99 -40.24 1.61
N GLY A 473 -26.75 -41.56 1.51
CA GLY A 473 -26.57 -42.42 2.69
C GLY A 473 -25.16 -42.49 3.28
N GLY A 474 -24.10 -42.13 2.53
CA GLY A 474 -22.71 -42.40 2.93
C GLY A 474 -22.01 -41.28 3.72
N LEU A 475 -22.39 -40.02 3.49
CA LEU A 475 -21.70 -38.87 4.09
C LEU A 475 -22.08 -38.63 5.56
N SER A 476 -23.29 -39.05 5.97
CA SER A 476 -23.79 -38.85 7.32
C SER A 476 -23.12 -39.78 8.35
N LEU A 477 -22.73 -41.00 7.95
CA LEU A 477 -22.09 -41.97 8.85
C LEU A 477 -20.63 -41.62 9.14
N ALA A 478 -19.90 -41.09 8.15
CA ALA A 478 -18.51 -40.66 8.32
C ALA A 478 -18.39 -39.46 9.26
N ALA A 479 -19.33 -38.50 9.18
CA ALA A 479 -19.37 -37.36 10.08
C ALA A 479 -19.65 -37.77 11.54
N LEU A 480 -20.57 -38.71 11.76
CA LEU A 480 -20.88 -39.22 13.11
C LEU A 480 -19.71 -40.00 13.73
N LEU A 481 -18.95 -40.75 12.93
CA LEU A 481 -17.74 -41.45 13.38
C LEU A 481 -16.63 -40.49 13.81
N LEU A 482 -16.43 -39.39 13.08
CA LEU A 482 -15.43 -38.36 13.44
C LEU A 482 -15.81 -37.64 14.75
N ILE A 483 -17.09 -37.34 14.95
CA ILE A 483 -17.59 -36.73 16.19
C ILE A 483 -17.39 -37.69 17.38
N ALA A 484 -17.68 -38.98 17.21
CA ALA A 484 -17.49 -39.98 18.26
C ALA A 484 -16.01 -40.16 18.64
N VAL A 485 -15.10 -40.19 17.66
CA VAL A 485 -13.65 -40.26 17.92
C VAL A 485 -13.14 -39.00 18.62
N GLY A 486 -13.64 -37.82 18.24
CA GLY A 486 -13.35 -36.55 18.90
C GLY A 486 -13.81 -36.52 20.37
N ALA A 487 -15.02 -37.02 20.64
CA ALA A 487 -15.55 -37.11 22.00
C ALA A 487 -14.74 -38.08 22.88
N ILE A 488 -14.35 -39.25 22.34
CA ILE A 488 -13.53 -40.24 23.08
C ILE A 488 -12.14 -39.71 23.38
N THR A 489 -11.49 -39.02 22.43
CA THR A 489 -10.17 -38.42 22.64
C THR A 489 -10.22 -37.27 23.65
N TYR A 490 -11.26 -36.43 23.60
CA TYR A 490 -11.49 -35.38 24.58
C TYR A 490 -11.70 -35.94 26.00
N LEU A 491 -12.54 -36.96 26.15
CA LEU A 491 -12.81 -37.58 27.44
C LEU A 491 -11.57 -38.28 28.02
N ARG A 492 -10.74 -38.94 27.17
CA ARG A 492 -9.46 -39.52 27.60
C ARG A 492 -8.46 -38.46 28.05
N ARG A 493 -8.40 -37.30 27.38
CA ARG A 493 -7.54 -36.19 27.78
C ARG A 493 -7.98 -35.59 29.11
N ARG A 494 -9.29 -35.40 29.30
CA ARG A 494 -9.86 -34.91 30.57
C ARG A 494 -9.60 -35.87 31.73
N ARG A 495 -9.68 -37.19 31.49
CA ARG A 495 -9.40 -38.21 32.52
C ARG A 495 -7.93 -38.23 32.95
N ARG A 496 -6.99 -38.08 32.00
CA ARG A 496 -5.55 -37.96 32.32
C ARG A 496 -5.23 -36.70 33.11
N VAL A 497 -5.90 -35.57 32.82
CA VAL A 497 -5.72 -34.33 33.59
C VAL A 497 -6.28 -34.47 35.01
N ALA A 498 -7.42 -35.16 35.19
CA ALA A 498 -7.98 -35.44 36.50
C ALA A 498 -7.12 -36.41 37.34
N GLU A 499 -6.52 -37.43 36.72
CA GLU A 499 -5.59 -38.36 37.38
C GLU A 499 -4.29 -37.68 37.82
N HIS A 500 -3.82 -36.69 37.05
CA HIS A 500 -2.63 -35.90 37.42
C HIS A 500 -2.88 -34.91 38.56
N MET A 501 -4.14 -34.49 38.78
CA MET A 501 -4.52 -33.61 39.89
C MET A 501 -4.79 -34.36 41.20
N LEU A 502 -4.90 -35.69 41.18
CA LEU A 502 -5.11 -36.52 42.38
C LEU A 502 -3.81 -37.14 42.94
N THR A 503 -2.67 -36.84 42.32
CA THR A 503 -1.35 -37.39 42.70
C THR A 503 -0.33 -36.32 43.16
N HIS A 504 -0.80 -35.11 43.50
CA HIS A 504 -0.02 -34.06 44.15
C HIS A 504 -0.68 -33.55 45.43
#